data_AF-A0ABD2W1R5-F1
#
_entry.id   AF-A0ABD2W1R5-F1
#
_cell.length_a   1.000
_cell.length_b   1.000
_cell.length_c   1.000
_cell.angle_alpha   90.00
_cell.angle_beta   90.00
_cell.angle_gamma   90.00
#
_symmetry.space_group_name_H-M   'P 1'
#
loop_
_entity.id
_entity.type
_entity.pdbx_description
1 polymer ?
#
loop_
_entity_poly.entity_id
_entity_poly.type
_entity_poly.pdbx_seq_one_letter_code
_entity_poly.pdbx_strand_id
1 'polypeptide(L)'
;MVLQLRKGVQNASALGTELDGVLGEAATARTLGHKTALEIRDLDECATKEEICTALCHQLGMANPVPDAVRSLRKAYAGTQTAVIDLPDELAAKALKLGHLRVG
;
A
#
# COMPACT_ATOMS: atom_id res chain seq x y z
N MET A 1 0.42 -8.03 30.03
CA MET A 1 -0.23 -6.73 29.81
C MET A 1 -1.32 -6.92 28.78
N VAL A 2 -2.58 -6.62 29.10
CA VAL A 2 -3.74 -6.94 28.25
C VAL A 2 -4.42 -5.63 27.86
N LEU A 3 -4.50 -5.34 26.56
CA LEU A 3 -5.15 -4.14 26.04
C LEU A 3 -6.62 -4.46 25.73
N GLN A 4 -7.52 -3.69 26.33
CA GLN A 4 -8.97 -3.84 26.17
C GLN A 4 -9.47 -2.88 25.07
N LEU A 5 -9.87 -3.42 23.92
CA LEU A 5 -10.44 -2.65 22.82
C LEU A 5 -11.92 -2.34 23.10
N ARG A 6 -12.23 -1.07 23.41
CA ARG A 6 -13.62 -0.58 23.53
C ARG A 6 -14.13 -0.14 22.17
N LYS A 7 -15.38 -0.49 21.84
CA LYS A 7 -16.05 -0.05 20.61
C LYS A 7 -16.50 1.40 20.80
N GLY A 8 -15.71 2.36 20.33
CA GLY A 8 -16.01 3.78 20.48
C GLY A 8 -15.25 4.67 19.50
N VAL A 9 -16.03 5.48 18.78
CA VAL A 9 -15.67 6.57 17.84
C VAL A 9 -15.37 6.12 16.40
N GLN A 10 -16.19 6.62 15.48
CA GLN A 10 -16.26 6.27 14.05
C GLN A 10 -15.13 6.90 13.20
N ASN A 11 -14.13 7.52 13.83
CA ASN A 11 -13.11 8.31 13.16
C ASN A 11 -11.73 7.74 13.47
N ALA A 12 -11.19 6.96 12.53
CA ALA A 12 -9.89 6.31 12.66
C ALA A 12 -8.72 7.29 12.94
N SER A 13 -8.85 8.54 12.51
CA SER A 13 -7.88 9.61 12.77
C SER A 13 -7.77 9.99 14.25
N ALA A 14 -8.86 9.94 15.02
CA ALA A 14 -8.84 10.30 16.44
C ALA A 14 -8.11 9.24 17.29
N LEU A 15 -8.27 7.97 16.92
CA LEU A 15 -7.58 6.85 17.56
C LEU A 15 -6.07 6.88 17.31
N GLY A 16 -5.65 7.32 16.12
CA GLY A 16 -4.22 7.44 15.81
C GLY A 16 -3.49 8.37 16.77
N THR A 17 -4.08 9.52 17.09
CA THR A 17 -3.49 10.50 18.02
C THR A 17 -3.49 10.02 19.47
N GLU A 18 -4.52 9.31 19.92
CA GLU A 18 -4.54 8.72 21.27
C GLU A 18 -3.55 7.56 21.42
N LEU A 19 -3.38 6.75 20.37
CA LEU A 19 -2.44 5.63 20.38
C LEU A 19 -0.98 6.09 20.36
N ASP A 20 -0.68 7.20 19.66
CA ASP A 20 0.65 7.83 19.65
C ASP A 20 1.06 8.27 21.06
N GLY A 21 0.11 8.81 21.84
CA GLY A 21 0.34 9.20 23.23
C GLY A 21 0.56 8.04 24.22
N VAL A 22 0.10 6.82 23.90
CA VAL A 22 0.20 5.64 24.78
C VAL A 22 1.33 4.69 24.36
N LEU A 23 1.62 4.60 23.06
CA LEU A 23 2.58 3.63 22.50
C LEU A 23 3.90 4.29 22.05
N GLY A 24 3.97 5.62 22.02
CA GLY A 24 5.14 6.36 21.50
C GLY A 24 5.49 5.94 20.06
N GLU A 25 6.77 6.05 19.68
CA GLU A 25 7.29 5.67 18.36
C GLU A 25 7.20 4.16 18.04
N ALA A 26 6.80 3.31 19.00
CA ALA A 26 6.85 1.86 18.87
C ALA A 26 5.67 1.26 18.08
N ALA A 27 4.61 2.04 17.79
CA ALA A 27 3.45 1.54 17.08
C ALA A 27 2.79 2.60 16.18
N THR A 28 2.49 2.22 14.95
CA THR A 28 1.73 3.06 14.01
C THR A 28 0.27 2.59 13.96
N ALA A 29 -0.67 3.50 14.19
CA ALA A 29 -2.09 3.23 14.01
C ALA A 29 -2.43 3.25 12.51
N ARG A 30 -2.99 2.15 12.00
CA ARG A 30 -3.41 2.02 10.60
C ARG A 30 -4.90 1.76 10.49
N THR A 31 -5.60 2.59 9.73
CA THR A 31 -6.99 2.34 9.34
C THR A 31 -7.04 1.12 8.42
N LEU A 32 -7.70 0.04 8.88
CA LEU A 32 -8.00 -1.12 8.04
C LEU A 32 -9.22 -0.82 7.16
N GLY A 33 -9.00 -0.07 6.08
CA GLY A 33 -10.00 0.16 5.03
C GLY A 33 -10.09 -1.02 4.06
N HIS A 34 -11.10 -0.99 3.19
CA HIS A 34 -11.17 -1.90 2.05
C HIS A 34 -9.91 -1.73 1.17
N LYS A 35 -9.31 -2.86 0.81
CA LYS A 35 -8.17 -2.94 -0.09
C LYS A 35 -8.64 -3.56 -1.39
N THR A 36 -8.29 -2.93 -2.49
CA THR A 36 -8.48 -3.43 -3.84
C THR A 36 -7.17 -4.02 -4.35
N ALA A 37 -7.23 -5.24 -4.86
CA ALA A 37 -6.12 -5.88 -5.55
C ALA A 37 -6.07 -5.39 -7.00
N LEU A 38 -4.92 -4.90 -7.43
CA LEU A 38 -4.64 -4.48 -8.81
C LEU A 38 -3.52 -5.33 -9.38
N GLU A 39 -3.63 -5.64 -10.67
CA GLU A 39 -2.62 -6.38 -11.41
C GLU A 39 -1.87 -5.43 -12.36
N ILE A 40 -0.55 -5.38 -12.22
CA ILE A 40 0.36 -4.68 -13.11
C ILE A 40 0.97 -5.71 -14.04
N ARG A 41 0.73 -5.57 -15.34
CA ARG A 41 1.27 -6.44 -16.39
C ARG A 41 2.45 -5.77 -17.09
N ASP A 42 3.20 -6.57 -17.85
CA ASP A 42 4.30 -6.12 -18.71
C ASP A 42 5.43 -5.39 -17.95
N LEU A 43 5.70 -5.78 -16.70
CA LEU A 43 6.88 -5.33 -15.96
C LEU A 43 8.13 -5.98 -16.55
N ASP A 44 9.26 -5.30 -16.45
CA ASP A 44 10.56 -5.85 -16.82
C ASP A 44 10.96 -7.02 -15.88
N GLU A 45 11.73 -7.99 -16.36
CA GLU A 45 12.22 -9.09 -15.53
C GLU A 45 13.18 -8.69 -14.42
N CYS A 46 13.80 -7.52 -14.53
CA CYS A 46 14.69 -6.97 -13.52
C CYS A 46 13.96 -6.11 -12.49
N ALA A 47 12.66 -5.83 -12.68
CA ALA A 47 11.90 -4.96 -11.80
C ALA A 47 11.77 -5.57 -10.39
N THR A 48 12.22 -4.83 -9.38
CA THR A 48 12.14 -5.25 -7.98
C THR A 48 10.88 -4.71 -7.30
N LYS A 49 10.49 -5.32 -6.17
CA LYS A 49 9.35 -4.84 -5.36
C LYS A 49 9.56 -3.41 -4.86
N GLU A 50 10.81 -3.04 -4.57
CA GLU A 50 11.20 -1.73 -4.05
C GLU A 50 11.02 -0.65 -5.12
N GLU A 51 11.44 -0.93 -6.35
CA GLU A 51 11.24 -0.03 -7.49
C GLU A 51 9.75 0.16 -7.81
N ILE A 52 8.96 -0.91 -7.77
CA ILE A 52 7.50 -0.84 -7.96
C ILE A 52 6.85 0.02 -6.88
N CYS A 53 7.22 -0.16 -5.61
CA CYS A 53 6.75 0.68 -4.52
C CYS A 53 7.15 2.16 -4.71
N THR A 54 8.38 2.41 -5.11
CA THR A 54 8.90 3.77 -5.33
C THR A 54 8.15 4.46 -6.47
N ALA A 55 7.96 3.76 -7.59
CA ALA A 55 7.20 4.24 -8.73
C ALA A 55 5.75 4.54 -8.37
N LEU A 56 5.11 3.65 -7.59
CA LEU A 56 3.75 3.85 -7.09
C LEU A 56 3.66 5.08 -6.20
N CYS A 57 4.60 5.27 -5.27
CA CYS A 57 4.62 6.46 -4.43
C CYS A 57 4.77 7.74 -5.22
N HIS A 58 5.71 7.76 -6.16
CA HIS A 58 6.01 8.91 -6.98
C HIS A 58 4.82 9.30 -7.86
N GLN A 59 4.20 8.34 -8.54
CA GLN A 59 3.05 8.62 -9.41
C GLN A 59 1.75 8.93 -8.65
N LEU A 60 1.53 8.31 -7.50
CA LEU A 60 0.33 8.54 -6.68
C LEU A 60 0.46 9.74 -5.74
N GLY A 61 1.64 10.38 -5.68
CA GLY A 61 1.91 11.51 -4.79
C GLY A 61 1.86 11.12 -3.31
N MET A 62 2.27 9.89 -2.98
CA MET A 62 2.24 9.37 -1.62
C MET A 62 3.49 9.81 -0.86
N ALA A 63 3.29 10.38 0.33
CA ALA A 63 4.40 10.77 1.20
C ALA A 63 5.19 9.57 1.73
N ASN A 64 4.49 8.45 2.00
CA ASN A 64 5.09 7.22 2.51
C ASN A 64 4.66 6.01 1.66
N PRO A 65 5.56 5.03 1.43
CA PRO A 65 5.22 3.77 0.81
C PRO A 65 4.19 3.01 1.63
N VAL A 66 3.24 2.39 0.94
CA VAL A 66 2.32 1.44 1.57
C VAL A 66 3.16 0.20 1.88
N PRO A 67 3.42 -0.12 3.18
CA PRO A 67 4.16 -1.33 3.52
C PRO A 67 3.38 -2.55 3.02
N ASP A 68 4.10 -3.50 2.41
CA ASP A 68 3.53 -4.69 1.77
C ASP A 68 2.50 -4.38 0.66
N ALA A 69 2.66 -3.25 -0.05
CA ALA A 69 1.82 -2.96 -1.23
C ALA A 69 1.89 -4.09 -2.27
N VAL A 70 3.07 -4.65 -2.49
CA VAL A 70 3.31 -5.70 -3.48
C VAL A 70 3.06 -7.08 -2.85
N ARG A 71 1.86 -7.61 -3.05
CA ARG A 71 1.44 -8.94 -2.59
C ARG A 71 2.26 -10.04 -3.24
N SER A 72 2.44 -9.97 -4.57
CA SER A 72 3.20 -10.98 -5.30
C SER A 72 3.81 -10.41 -6.56
N LEU A 73 5.01 -10.89 -6.89
CA LEU A 73 5.68 -10.66 -8.16
C LEU A 73 5.88 -12.02 -8.83
N ARG A 74 5.38 -12.20 -10.05
CA ARG A 74 5.43 -13.47 -10.78
C ARG A 74 6.04 -13.23 -12.15
N LYS A 75 6.91 -14.13 -12.59
CA LYS A 75 7.42 -14.11 -13.96
C LYS A 75 6.31 -14.49 -14.93
N ALA A 76 6.20 -13.74 -16.01
CA ALA A 76 5.34 -13.99 -17.14
C ALA A 76 6.18 -14.49 -18.34
N TYR A 77 5.54 -14.72 -19.48
CA TYR A 77 6.22 -15.18 -20.69
C TYR A 77 7.09 -14.06 -21.30
N ALA A 78 8.15 -14.45 -22.01
CA ALA A 78 8.99 -13.57 -22.82
C ALA A 78 9.74 -12.46 -22.04
N GLY A 79 10.26 -12.76 -20.85
CA GLY A 79 11.10 -11.82 -20.10
C GLY A 79 10.32 -10.70 -19.41
N THR A 80 9.01 -10.86 -19.26
CA THR A 80 8.16 -9.92 -18.52
C THR A 80 7.77 -10.48 -17.15
N GLN A 81 7.27 -9.61 -16.27
CA GLN A 81 6.74 -9.93 -14.96
C GLN A 81 5.36 -9.32 -14.77
N THR A 82 4.64 -9.88 -13.81
CA THR A 82 3.33 -9.42 -13.37
C THR A 82 3.37 -9.23 -11.87
N ALA A 83 2.99 -8.04 -11.41
CA ALA A 83 2.88 -7.73 -9.99
C ALA A 83 1.41 -7.63 -9.59
N VAL A 84 1.06 -8.22 -8.45
CA VAL A 84 -0.22 -8.00 -7.80
C VAL A 84 0.03 -7.09 -6.61
N ILE A 85 -0.67 -5.96 -6.58
CA ILE A 85 -0.58 -4.97 -5.51
C ILE A 85 -1.92 -4.83 -4.78
N ASP A 86 -1.86 -4.67 -3.46
CA ASP A 86 -3.05 -4.40 -2.64
C ASP A 86 -2.99 -2.93 -2.18
N LEU A 87 -3.88 -2.10 -2.72
CA LEU A 87 -3.98 -0.68 -2.38
C LEU A 87 -5.33 -0.36 -1.73
N PRO A 88 -5.40 0.64 -0.83
CA PRO A 88 -6.68 1.18 -0.37
C PRO A 88 -7.54 1.65 -1.56
N ASP A 89 -8.85 1.49 -1.49
CA ASP A 89 -9.77 1.77 -2.62
C ASP A 89 -9.60 3.16 -3.25
N GLU A 90 -9.38 4.21 -2.44
CA GLU A 90 -9.12 5.57 -2.95
C GLU A 90 -7.84 5.65 -3.79
N LEU A 91 -6.78 4.93 -3.38
CA LEU A 91 -5.50 4.87 -4.08
C LEU A 91 -5.59 3.97 -5.31
N ALA A 92 -6.31 2.86 -5.21
CA ALA A 92 -6.55 1.97 -6.32
C ALA A 92 -7.30 2.68 -7.46
N ALA A 93 -8.32 3.48 -7.13
CA ALA A 93 -9.03 4.30 -8.10
C ALA A 93 -8.13 5.35 -8.77
N LYS A 94 -7.20 5.96 -8.01
CA LYS A 94 -6.21 6.89 -8.59
C LYS A 94 -5.21 6.17 -9.50
N ALA A 95 -4.71 5.00 -9.09
CA ALA A 95 -3.81 4.18 -9.90
C ALA A 95 -4.47 3.72 -11.21
N LEU A 96 -5.73 3.28 -11.16
CA LEU A 96 -6.51 2.93 -12.34
C LEU A 96 -6.72 4.10 -13.29
N LYS A 97 -6.89 5.33 -12.77
CA LYS A 97 -6.99 6.54 -13.59
C LYS A 97 -5.69 6.90 -14.30
N LEU A 98 -4.53 6.61 -13.72
CA LEU A 98 -3.23 6.77 -14.38
C LEU A 98 -3.07 5.75 -15.51
N GLY A 99 -3.49 4.50 -15.28
CA GLY A 99 -3.54 3.44 -16.30
C GLY A 99 -2.18 2.85 -16.71
N HIS A 100 -1.08 3.50 -16.37
CA HIS A 100 0.28 3.03 -16.64
C HIS A 100 1.22 3.37 -15.47
N LEU A 101 2.03 2.39 -15.07
CA LEU A 101 3.08 2.55 -14.06
C LEU A 101 4.43 2.55 -14.75
N ARG A 102 5.20 3.63 -14.59
CA ARG A 102 6.57 3.70 -15.11
C ARG A 102 7.54 3.27 -14.00
N VAL A 103 8.25 2.18 -14.24
CA VAL A 103 9.28 1.62 -13.37
C VAL A 103 10.62 1.69 -14.09
N GLY A 104 11.65 2.24 -13.44
CA GLY A 104 12.99 2.40 -14.00
C GLY A 104 13.75 3.54 -13.35
#